data_AF-A0A9P1EXG2-F1
#
_entry.id   AF-A0A9P1EXG2-F1
#
_cell.length_a   1.000
_cell.length_b   1.000
_cell.length_c   1.000
_cell.angle_alpha   90.00
_cell.angle_beta   90.00
_cell.angle_gamma   90.00
#
_symmetry.space_group_name_H-M   'P 1'
#
loop_
_entity.id
_entity.type
_entity.pdbx_description
1 polymer ?
#
loop_
_entity_poly.entity_id
_entity_poly.type
_entity_poly.pdbx_seq_one_letter_code
_entity_poly.pdbx_strand_id
1 'polypeptide(L)'
;MARNGPAALDYLGTEAEDFCNPQHLYLKPMAIIKIVVVLPRMTIPGQSISNWDLMERLKRAIDPIQMDSIKVRESNIDSVKTMKILDGFSLKVSGFAEALKVKTKEAKLDFPSRHDWDNWFMKNKMDEAKPGERPDTVYLAKIPVKWFNDGRSDLPSERRLRLAMENFGAVRAVDIPICDPLRAQMNPKISGIQQKGFGLGQDVFFEAYVQYTEYKGFATAMDALRNRKWAKRIDGRFFQAMIKVDFDRTRHLSEVQIAKRAEERRKIETERLRKEEEELTAKRQEELKKKQEQDEKDRRREERERKRREKREQERIAEEEKKRKEIEQQETEHRARVSRRLEGVRLLKFLFEKIEEREERRKRKEEDKLREELSKIKGLEDQPVEQEDALRQALLQQREIRMRERLKEKMKIGQKPKEKKKQKKTERKRKSNRHDTSSSDSDSDDSTGGNSSSSSASSERSLRRRRKRRSDEGKSSSDSSRRHRHHHERKHRKRD
;
A
#
# COMPACT_ATOMS: atom_id res chain seq x y z
N MET A 1 41.24 60.19 -0.89
CA MET A 1 39.96 59.75 -1.49
C MET A 1 40.18 58.39 -2.12
N ALA A 2 39.54 57.33 -1.61
CA ALA A 2 39.59 56.02 -2.28
C ALA A 2 38.67 56.06 -3.51
N ARG A 3 39.21 55.76 -4.70
CA ARG A 3 38.37 55.50 -5.88
C ARG A 3 37.79 54.10 -5.73
N ASN A 4 36.55 54.02 -5.26
CA ASN A 4 35.74 52.81 -5.42
C ASN A 4 35.48 52.61 -6.91
N GLY A 5 36.37 51.88 -7.58
CA GLY A 5 36.06 51.33 -8.89
C GLY A 5 34.86 50.38 -8.79
N PRO A 6 34.13 50.15 -9.90
CA PRO A 6 33.15 49.06 -9.95
C PRO A 6 33.83 47.75 -9.51
N ALA A 7 33.11 46.88 -8.79
CA ALA A 7 33.70 45.61 -8.39
C ALA A 7 34.05 44.80 -9.65
N ALA A 8 34.96 43.83 -9.54
CA ALA A 8 35.36 42.99 -10.68
C ALA A 8 34.19 42.16 -11.30
N LEU A 9 33.02 42.16 -10.65
CA LEU A 9 31.76 41.59 -11.16
C LEU A 9 30.86 42.62 -11.85
N ASP A 10 31.07 43.92 -11.69
CA ASP A 10 30.17 44.97 -12.21
C ASP A 10 30.66 45.54 -13.56
N TYR A 11 31.89 45.21 -13.98
CA TYR A 11 32.50 45.67 -15.22
C TYR A 11 32.94 44.51 -16.11
N LEU A 12 32.29 44.35 -17.27
CA LEU A 12 32.59 43.26 -18.19
C LEU A 12 33.85 43.52 -19.05
N GLY A 13 34.24 44.79 -19.25
CA GLY A 13 35.30 45.22 -20.15
C GLY A 13 34.76 45.79 -21.47
N THR A 14 35.46 46.78 -22.04
CA THR A 14 35.09 47.46 -23.30
C THR A 14 35.10 46.57 -24.54
N GLU A 15 35.76 45.43 -24.49
CA GLU A 15 35.84 44.45 -25.60
C GLU A 15 34.67 43.47 -25.64
N ALA A 16 33.70 43.58 -24.73
CA ALA A 16 32.55 42.69 -24.69
C ALA A 16 31.41 43.20 -25.59
N GLU A 17 30.90 42.32 -26.44
CA GLU A 17 29.87 42.64 -27.43
C GLU A 17 28.49 42.15 -26.97
N ASP A 18 27.49 43.01 -27.16
CA ASP A 18 26.07 42.70 -27.00
C ASP A 18 25.63 41.64 -28.02
N PHE A 19 25.08 40.48 -27.58
CA PHE A 19 24.52 39.48 -28.50
C PHE A 19 23.05 39.12 -28.25
N CYS A 20 22.48 39.39 -27.07
CA CYS A 20 21.04 39.40 -26.90
C CYS A 20 20.61 40.35 -25.77
N ASN A 21 20.38 41.61 -26.12
CA ASN A 21 20.06 42.68 -25.16
C ASN A 21 18.77 42.47 -24.36
N PRO A 22 17.66 41.92 -24.92
CA PRO A 22 16.46 41.57 -24.15
C PRO A 22 16.69 40.50 -23.07
N GLN A 23 17.85 39.84 -23.05
CA GLN A 23 18.22 38.82 -22.07
C GLN A 23 19.50 39.16 -21.30
N HIS A 24 20.08 40.34 -21.57
CA HIS A 24 21.36 40.81 -21.04
C HIS A 24 22.49 39.78 -21.21
N LEU A 25 22.62 39.25 -22.43
CA LEU A 25 23.65 38.29 -22.84
C LEU A 25 24.70 38.95 -23.75
N TYR A 26 25.96 38.70 -23.42
CA TYR A 26 27.15 39.34 -23.98
C TYR A 26 28.20 38.28 -24.36
N LEU A 27 29.01 38.56 -25.38
CA LEU A 27 30.19 37.78 -25.77
C LEU A 27 31.44 38.52 -25.33
N LYS A 28 32.23 37.92 -24.43
CA LYS A 28 33.53 38.46 -24.02
C LYS A 28 34.65 37.67 -24.69
N PRO A 29 35.62 38.31 -25.37
CA PRO A 29 36.80 37.65 -25.92
C PRO A 29 37.57 36.81 -24.89
N MET A 30 38.15 35.71 -25.35
CA MET A 30 38.89 34.75 -24.53
C MET A 30 39.96 34.03 -25.36
N ALA A 31 41.23 34.22 -24.97
CA ALA A 31 42.34 33.40 -25.44
C ALA A 31 42.78 32.40 -24.36
N ILE A 32 43.26 31.22 -24.77
CA ILE A 32 44.05 30.33 -23.89
C ILE A 32 45.50 30.48 -24.30
N ILE A 33 46.40 30.66 -23.33
CA ILE A 33 47.84 30.82 -23.56
C ILE A 33 48.56 29.59 -23.01
N LYS A 34 49.33 28.88 -23.85
CA LYS A 34 50.34 27.92 -23.38
C LYS A 34 51.60 28.72 -23.06
N ILE A 35 51.84 28.96 -21.77
CA ILE A 35 53.07 29.54 -21.25
C ILE A 35 54.08 28.40 -21.05
N VAL A 36 55.29 28.55 -21.60
CA VAL A 36 56.41 27.61 -21.41
C VAL A 36 57.55 28.38 -20.76
N VAL A 37 57.97 27.94 -19.57
CA VAL A 37 59.08 28.54 -18.83
C VAL A 37 60.28 27.61 -18.90
N VAL A 38 61.39 28.08 -19.44
CA VAL A 38 62.64 27.31 -19.53
C VAL A 38 63.46 27.53 -18.27
N LEU A 39 63.67 26.47 -17.49
CA LEU A 39 64.48 26.50 -16.27
C LEU A 39 65.97 26.55 -16.62
N PRO A 40 66.79 27.42 -15.97
CA PRO A 40 68.24 27.36 -16.07
C PRO A 40 68.79 26.02 -15.55
N ARG A 41 70.04 25.69 -15.91
CA ARG A 41 70.74 24.55 -15.31
C ARG A 41 70.91 24.78 -13.81
N MET A 42 70.46 23.81 -13.03
CA MET A 42 70.48 23.87 -11.56
C MET A 42 71.90 23.58 -11.08
N THR A 43 72.57 24.60 -10.56
CA THR A 43 73.98 24.53 -10.13
C THR A 43 74.15 24.08 -8.69
N ILE A 44 73.07 24.04 -7.91
CA ILE A 44 73.07 23.69 -6.48
C ILE A 44 72.15 22.47 -6.28
N PRO A 45 72.62 21.35 -5.70
CA PRO A 45 71.73 20.22 -5.38
C PRO A 45 70.72 20.63 -4.31
N GLY A 46 69.45 20.23 -4.48
CA GLY A 46 68.35 20.64 -3.58
C GLY A 46 67.74 22.02 -3.88
N GLN A 47 68.31 22.78 -4.82
CA GLN A 47 67.68 23.97 -5.41
C GLN A 47 66.29 23.60 -5.97
N SER A 48 65.31 24.50 -5.89
CA SER A 48 63.97 24.29 -6.43
C SER A 48 63.25 25.62 -6.68
N ILE A 49 62.18 25.59 -7.48
CA ILE A 49 61.32 26.75 -7.76
C ILE A 49 59.91 26.39 -7.32
N SER A 50 59.24 27.26 -6.55
CA SER A 50 57.84 27.03 -6.21
C SER A 50 56.93 27.42 -7.38
N ASN A 51 55.98 26.55 -7.72
CA ASN A 51 54.97 26.83 -8.73
C ASN A 51 54.15 28.10 -8.39
N TRP A 52 54.01 28.42 -7.11
CA TRP A 52 53.29 29.61 -6.64
C TRP A 52 54.03 30.91 -6.96
N ASP A 53 55.34 30.99 -6.66
CA ASP A 53 56.15 32.17 -6.98
C ASP A 53 56.23 32.42 -8.49
N LEU A 54 56.33 31.33 -9.27
CA LEU A 54 56.25 31.40 -10.73
C LEU A 54 54.91 31.95 -11.23
N MET A 55 53.78 31.47 -10.69
CA MET A 55 52.44 31.97 -11.05
C MET A 55 52.22 33.43 -10.61
N GLU A 56 52.67 33.83 -9.42
CA GLU A 56 52.57 35.22 -8.95
C GLU A 56 53.35 36.19 -9.83
N ARG A 57 54.60 35.85 -10.19
CA ARG A 57 55.39 36.69 -11.09
C ARG A 57 54.78 36.77 -12.49
N LEU A 58 54.21 35.67 -13.00
CA LEU A 58 53.49 35.68 -14.29
C LEU A 58 52.23 36.55 -14.26
N LYS A 59 51.44 36.56 -13.16
CA LYS A 59 50.29 37.47 -13.00
C LYS A 59 50.72 38.95 -12.97
N ARG A 60 51.85 39.25 -12.31
CA ARG A 60 52.38 40.64 -12.25
C ARG A 60 52.94 41.10 -13.59
N ALA A 61 53.45 40.20 -14.41
CA ALA A 61 54.02 40.48 -15.73
C ALA A 61 52.96 40.84 -16.80
N ILE A 62 51.68 40.62 -16.53
CA ILE A 62 50.57 40.86 -17.47
C ILE A 62 49.63 41.99 -17.04
N ASP A 63 49.82 42.56 -15.84
CA ASP A 63 48.98 43.66 -15.33
C ASP A 63 48.93 44.82 -16.35
N PRO A 64 47.75 45.34 -16.73
CA PRO A 64 46.43 45.18 -16.10
C PRO A 64 45.57 43.98 -16.58
N ILE A 65 46.09 43.08 -17.41
CA ILE A 65 45.34 41.95 -17.98
C ILE A 65 45.16 40.84 -16.94
N GLN A 66 43.98 40.76 -16.32
CA GLN A 66 43.65 39.72 -15.34
C GLN A 66 43.35 38.37 -16.02
N MET A 67 44.02 37.29 -15.57
CA MET A 67 43.72 35.91 -16.00
C MET A 67 42.63 35.28 -15.12
N ASP A 68 41.54 34.79 -15.75
CA ASP A 68 40.45 34.10 -15.03
C ASP A 68 40.93 32.83 -14.30
N SER A 69 41.90 32.11 -14.87
CA SER A 69 42.52 30.95 -14.22
C SER A 69 43.89 30.62 -14.82
N ILE A 70 44.77 30.04 -13.99
CA ILE A 70 46.07 29.48 -14.40
C ILE A 70 46.10 28.02 -13.92
N LYS A 71 46.49 27.09 -14.79
CA LYS A 71 46.64 25.67 -14.47
C LYS A 71 47.92 25.11 -15.08
N VAL A 72 48.85 24.70 -14.22
CA VAL A 72 50.03 23.92 -14.63
C VAL A 72 49.54 22.57 -15.16
N ARG A 73 50.01 22.14 -16.33
CA ARG A 73 49.71 20.81 -16.88
C ARG A 73 50.98 19.94 -16.98
N GLU A 74 51.92 20.33 -17.83
CA GLU A 74 53.12 19.52 -18.13
C GLU A 74 54.26 20.40 -18.64
N SER A 75 55.49 19.99 -18.37
CA SER A 75 56.72 20.61 -18.87
C SER A 75 57.25 19.84 -20.09
N ASN A 76 57.12 20.41 -21.29
CA ASN A 76 57.81 19.89 -22.48
C ASN A 76 58.06 20.97 -23.53
N ILE A 77 59.17 20.82 -24.24
CA ILE A 77 59.66 21.75 -25.27
C ILE A 77 58.90 21.50 -26.58
N ASP A 78 58.21 22.53 -27.09
CA ASP A 78 58.27 22.92 -28.51
C ASP A 78 57.47 24.21 -28.77
N SER A 79 57.95 25.04 -29.70
CA SER A 79 57.57 26.45 -29.80
C SER A 79 57.12 26.90 -31.20
N VAL A 80 56.00 27.63 -31.27
CA VAL A 80 55.68 28.57 -32.38
C VAL A 80 54.85 29.73 -31.79
N LYS A 81 55.18 30.97 -32.18
CA LYS A 81 54.46 32.26 -32.07
C LYS A 81 53.11 32.30 -31.32
N THR A 82 52.94 33.23 -30.36
CA THR A 82 51.93 34.33 -30.32
C THR A 82 51.89 35.01 -28.93
N MET A 83 51.37 36.24 -28.84
CA MET A 83 51.31 37.16 -27.66
C MET A 83 52.62 37.90 -27.32
N LYS A 84 52.86 39.05 -27.99
CA LYS A 84 54.03 39.93 -27.84
C LYS A 84 54.29 40.47 -26.42
N ILE A 85 53.33 40.41 -25.51
CA ILE A 85 53.44 40.99 -24.15
C ILE A 85 54.24 40.07 -23.21
N LEU A 86 54.15 38.75 -23.39
CA LEU A 86 54.87 37.76 -22.57
C LEU A 86 56.02 37.05 -23.30
N ASP A 87 56.01 37.03 -24.64
CA ASP A 87 57.02 36.30 -25.41
C ASP A 87 58.38 37.03 -25.32
N GLY A 88 59.37 36.38 -24.69
CA GLY A 88 60.67 36.99 -24.38
C GLY A 88 60.76 37.64 -23.00
N PHE A 89 59.70 37.60 -22.17
CA PHE A 89 59.77 38.08 -20.79
C PHE A 89 60.78 37.25 -19.97
N SER A 90 61.56 37.92 -19.12
CA SER A 90 62.62 37.28 -18.31
C SER A 90 62.32 37.34 -16.82
N LEU A 91 62.20 36.17 -16.20
CA LEU A 91 61.81 36.00 -14.81
C LEU A 91 63.04 35.76 -13.93
N LYS A 92 63.45 36.78 -13.16
CA LYS A 92 64.36 36.56 -12.02
C LYS A 92 63.58 35.89 -10.88
N VAL A 93 64.07 34.75 -10.40
CA VAL A 93 63.53 33.97 -9.28
C VAL A 93 64.63 33.74 -8.25
N SER A 94 64.26 33.71 -6.97
CA SER A 94 65.23 33.58 -5.88
C SER A 94 66.06 32.28 -6.01
N GLY A 95 67.35 32.37 -5.73
CA GLY A 95 68.29 31.25 -5.84
C GLY A 95 68.80 30.93 -7.25
N PHE A 96 68.35 31.62 -8.31
CA PHE A 96 68.84 31.43 -9.68
C PHE A 96 69.59 32.67 -10.20
N ALA A 97 70.80 32.48 -10.71
CA ALA A 97 71.63 33.56 -11.26
C ALA A 97 71.20 33.97 -12.69
N GLU A 98 70.83 33.02 -13.54
CA GLU A 98 70.23 33.30 -14.85
C GLU A 98 68.71 33.53 -14.70
N ALA A 99 68.18 34.53 -15.41
CA ALA A 99 66.74 34.75 -15.48
C ALA A 99 66.04 33.68 -16.35
N LEU A 100 64.95 33.13 -15.83
CA LEU A 100 64.08 32.17 -16.52
C LEU A 100 63.50 32.80 -17.79
N LYS A 101 63.63 32.10 -18.92
CA LYS A 101 63.14 32.58 -20.22
C LYS A 101 61.71 32.11 -20.43
N VAL A 102 60.77 33.05 -20.51
CA VAL A 102 59.35 32.77 -20.83
C VAL A 102 59.17 32.80 -22.34
N LYS A 103 58.55 31.74 -22.87
CA LYS A 103 58.02 31.68 -24.24
C LYS A 103 56.50 31.52 -24.15
N THR A 104 55.76 32.23 -25.00
CA THR A 104 54.30 32.08 -25.07
C THR A 104 53.80 31.68 -26.44
N LYS A 105 52.72 30.90 -26.42
CA LYS A 105 52.00 30.45 -27.59
C LYS A 105 50.51 30.52 -27.33
N GLU A 106 49.74 31.01 -28.29
CA GLU A 106 48.28 30.86 -28.24
C GLU A 106 47.93 29.37 -28.37
N ALA A 107 47.23 28.84 -27.38
CA ALA A 107 46.72 27.48 -27.40
C ALA A 107 45.38 27.47 -28.14
N LYS A 108 45.26 26.61 -29.16
CA LYS A 108 43.97 26.38 -29.83
C LYS A 108 42.93 25.96 -28.80
N LEU A 109 41.80 26.65 -28.79
CA LEU A 109 40.59 26.20 -28.11
C LEU A 109 40.04 24.93 -28.79
N ASP A 110 39.29 24.13 -28.02
CA ASP A 110 38.51 22.99 -28.51
C ASP A 110 37.26 23.52 -29.24
N PHE A 111 37.48 24.04 -30.46
CA PHE A 111 36.49 24.68 -31.31
C PHE A 111 36.75 24.26 -32.78
N PRO A 112 35.75 23.78 -33.53
CA PRO A 112 35.94 23.32 -34.91
C PRO A 112 36.18 24.48 -35.87
N SER A 113 37.13 24.30 -36.80
CA SER A 113 37.30 25.21 -37.94
C SER A 113 36.34 24.88 -39.08
N ARG A 114 36.19 25.79 -40.03
CA ARG A 114 35.37 25.56 -41.23
C ARG A 114 35.77 24.27 -41.98
N HIS A 115 37.07 24.03 -42.09
CA HIS A 115 37.60 22.83 -42.74
C HIS A 115 37.17 21.54 -42.02
N ASP A 116 37.02 21.56 -40.68
CA ASP A 116 36.66 20.37 -39.89
C ASP A 116 35.20 19.96 -40.12
N TRP A 117 34.27 20.91 -40.27
CA TRP A 117 32.88 20.58 -40.60
C TRP A 117 32.69 20.32 -42.09
N ASP A 118 33.25 21.14 -42.99
CA ASP A 118 33.15 20.94 -44.44
C ASP A 118 33.70 19.54 -44.82
N ASN A 119 34.84 19.11 -44.25
CA ASN A 119 35.36 17.75 -44.43
C ASN A 119 34.44 16.65 -43.87
N TRP A 120 33.77 16.89 -42.74
CA TRP A 120 32.94 15.87 -42.08
C TRP A 120 31.67 15.59 -42.88
N PHE A 121 30.96 16.63 -43.33
CA PHE A 121 29.76 16.49 -44.15
C PHE A 121 30.07 15.82 -45.50
N MET A 122 31.16 16.25 -46.17
CA MET A 122 31.64 15.63 -47.41
C MET A 122 32.02 14.15 -47.23
N LYS A 123 32.84 13.82 -46.22
CA LYS A 123 33.29 12.44 -45.97
C LYS A 123 32.14 11.49 -45.64
N ASN A 124 31.12 11.98 -44.93
CA ASN A 124 29.98 11.18 -44.52
C ASN A 124 28.88 11.05 -45.60
N LYS A 125 29.07 11.65 -46.79
CA LYS A 125 28.11 11.65 -47.91
C LYS A 125 26.73 12.13 -47.49
N MET A 126 26.71 13.26 -46.81
CA MET A 126 25.51 13.88 -46.28
C MET A 126 24.67 14.59 -47.36
N ASP A 127 23.35 14.64 -47.16
CA ASP A 127 22.42 15.29 -48.10
C ASP A 127 22.28 16.80 -47.79
N GLU A 128 22.88 17.64 -48.63
CA GLU A 128 22.87 19.10 -48.44
C GLU A 128 21.48 19.73 -48.55
N ALA A 129 20.55 19.11 -49.27
CA ALA A 129 19.18 19.62 -49.42
C ALA A 129 18.38 19.47 -48.10
N LYS A 130 18.68 18.44 -47.30
CA LYS A 130 17.94 18.11 -46.08
C LYS A 130 18.41 18.92 -44.86
N PRO A 131 17.49 19.61 -44.14
CA PRO A 131 17.81 20.28 -42.88
C PRO A 131 18.34 19.30 -41.83
N GLY A 132 19.39 19.69 -41.10
CA GLY A 132 20.04 18.83 -40.10
C GLY A 132 20.87 17.69 -40.68
N GLU A 133 20.98 17.60 -42.01
CA GLU A 133 21.96 16.76 -42.70
C GLU A 133 23.09 17.60 -43.33
N ARG A 134 22.90 18.91 -43.54
CA ARG A 134 23.93 19.90 -43.93
C ARG A 134 24.58 20.60 -42.72
N PRO A 135 25.67 21.39 -42.89
CA PRO A 135 26.16 22.33 -41.88
C PRO A 135 25.16 23.50 -41.63
N ASP A 136 24.06 23.21 -40.94
CA ASP A 136 23.08 24.19 -40.46
C ASP A 136 22.85 24.15 -38.94
N THR A 137 23.31 23.10 -38.27
CA THR A 137 22.99 22.81 -36.86
C THR A 137 24.20 22.95 -35.94
N VAL A 138 24.16 23.98 -35.09
CA VAL A 138 25.13 24.21 -34.01
C VAL A 138 24.75 23.35 -32.80
N TYR A 139 25.73 22.66 -32.23
CA TYR A 139 25.63 21.97 -30.95
C TYR A 139 26.24 22.83 -29.83
N LEU A 140 25.51 22.98 -28.74
CA LEU A 140 25.90 23.77 -27.58
C LEU A 140 25.82 22.90 -26.32
N ALA A 141 26.82 23.01 -25.45
CA ALA A 141 26.84 22.33 -24.15
C ALA A 141 27.47 23.19 -23.06
N LYS A 142 27.19 22.85 -21.80
CA LYS A 142 27.59 23.62 -20.60
C LYS A 142 26.89 24.99 -20.49
N ILE A 143 25.69 25.14 -21.04
CA ILE A 143 24.90 26.37 -20.91
C ILE A 143 24.26 26.42 -19.52
N PRO A 144 24.45 27.47 -18.70
CA PRO A 144 23.82 27.53 -17.38
C PRO A 144 22.30 27.57 -17.47
N VAL A 145 21.60 26.63 -16.82
CA VAL A 145 20.13 26.52 -16.84
C VAL A 145 19.48 27.82 -16.36
N LYS A 146 19.98 28.39 -15.25
CA LYS A 146 19.51 29.66 -14.68
C LYS A 146 19.65 30.87 -15.60
N TRP A 147 20.39 30.78 -16.71
CA TRP A 147 20.47 31.87 -17.69
C TRP A 147 19.30 31.87 -18.67
N PHE A 148 18.72 30.70 -18.94
CA PHE A 148 17.64 30.50 -19.93
C PHE A 148 16.32 30.03 -19.32
N ASN A 149 16.25 29.86 -18.01
CA ASN A 149 15.02 29.65 -17.25
C ASN A 149 14.06 30.86 -17.37
N ASP A 150 12.75 30.63 -17.38
CA ASP A 150 11.70 31.65 -17.51
C ASP A 150 10.91 31.97 -16.23
N GLY A 151 11.21 31.30 -15.12
CA GLY A 151 10.55 31.41 -13.83
C GLY A 151 9.36 30.48 -13.62
N ARG A 152 8.97 29.68 -14.62
CA ARG A 152 7.79 28.77 -14.55
C ARG A 152 8.13 27.33 -14.18
N SER A 153 9.39 26.94 -14.34
CA SER A 153 9.92 25.62 -14.01
C SER A 153 11.41 25.74 -13.71
N ASP A 154 12.06 24.72 -13.15
CA ASP A 154 13.53 24.73 -12.99
C ASP A 154 14.30 24.53 -14.31
N LEU A 155 13.61 24.20 -15.41
CA LEU A 155 14.20 23.88 -16.71
C LEU A 155 14.53 25.14 -17.56
N PRO A 156 15.45 25.02 -18.54
CA PRO A 156 15.70 26.09 -19.51
C PRO A 156 14.53 26.22 -20.50
N SER A 157 14.27 27.44 -20.96
CA SER A 157 13.21 27.76 -21.92
C SER A 157 13.76 27.81 -23.35
N GLU A 158 13.23 26.96 -24.23
CA GLU A 158 13.57 26.96 -25.66
C GLU A 158 13.39 28.34 -26.30
N ARG A 159 12.30 29.05 -25.96
CA ARG A 159 12.00 30.40 -26.47
C ARG A 159 13.10 31.42 -26.13
N ARG A 160 13.71 31.30 -24.95
CA ARG A 160 14.82 32.16 -24.53
C ARG A 160 16.10 31.82 -25.29
N LEU A 161 16.42 30.53 -25.48
CA LEU A 161 17.59 30.17 -26.29
C LEU A 161 17.41 30.58 -27.76
N ARG A 162 16.25 30.32 -28.36
CA ARG A 162 15.91 30.71 -29.72
C ARG A 162 16.15 32.20 -29.96
N LEU A 163 15.55 33.07 -29.12
CA LEU A 163 15.72 34.52 -29.19
C LEU A 163 17.18 35.00 -29.03
N ALA A 164 18.04 34.24 -28.32
CA ALA A 164 19.46 34.57 -28.20
C ALA A 164 20.29 34.13 -29.42
N MET A 165 19.82 33.15 -30.18
CA MET A 165 20.53 32.60 -31.35
C MET A 165 20.03 33.19 -32.68
N GLU A 166 18.80 33.71 -32.71
CA GLU A 166 18.22 34.47 -33.83
C GLU A 166 19.05 35.72 -34.19
N ASN A 167 19.78 36.28 -33.22
CA ASN A 167 20.76 37.35 -33.43
C ASN A 167 21.90 37.00 -34.41
N PHE A 168 22.15 35.71 -34.70
CA PHE A 168 23.14 35.29 -35.71
C PHE A 168 22.51 34.92 -37.06
N GLY A 169 21.19 34.76 -37.14
CA GLY A 169 20.46 34.38 -38.35
C GLY A 169 19.14 33.65 -38.04
N ALA A 170 18.28 33.47 -39.05
CA ALA A 170 16.96 32.86 -38.86
C ALA A 170 17.05 31.41 -38.34
N VAL A 171 16.49 31.15 -37.16
CA VAL A 171 16.50 29.83 -36.50
C VAL A 171 15.27 29.03 -36.90
N ARG A 172 15.49 27.90 -37.58
CA ARG A 172 14.44 26.95 -38.00
C ARG A 172 13.92 26.15 -36.81
N ALA A 173 14.83 25.54 -36.04
CA ALA A 173 14.47 24.71 -34.89
C ALA A 173 15.50 24.82 -33.77
N VAL A 174 15.02 24.73 -32.53
CA VAL A 174 15.84 24.58 -31.33
C VAL A 174 15.34 23.34 -30.58
N ASP A 175 16.25 22.53 -30.07
CA ASP A 175 15.92 21.37 -29.25
C ASP A 175 16.84 21.30 -28.04
N ILE A 176 16.24 21.17 -26.86
CA ILE A 176 16.94 21.06 -25.58
C ILE A 176 16.57 19.70 -24.96
N PRO A 177 17.45 18.68 -25.03
CA PRO A 177 17.08 17.32 -24.63
C PRO A 177 16.65 17.13 -23.17
N ILE A 178 17.07 18.00 -22.25
CA ILE A 178 16.67 17.93 -20.83
C ILE A 178 15.21 18.38 -20.60
N CYS A 179 14.59 19.08 -21.56
CA CYS A 179 13.20 19.53 -21.45
C CYS A 179 12.15 18.41 -21.71
N ASP A 180 12.60 17.20 -22.08
CA ASP A 180 11.75 16.06 -22.41
C ASP A 180 12.10 14.85 -21.51
N PRO A 181 11.34 14.62 -20.42
CA PRO A 181 11.62 13.56 -19.45
C PRO A 181 11.60 12.13 -20.02
N LEU A 182 11.04 11.92 -21.21
CA LEU A 182 11.04 10.60 -21.86
C LEU A 182 12.41 10.27 -22.44
N ARG A 183 13.23 11.26 -22.79
CA ARG A 183 14.58 11.06 -23.34
C ARG A 183 15.57 10.47 -22.35
N ALA A 184 15.34 10.62 -21.05
CA ALA A 184 16.09 9.91 -20.01
C ALA A 184 15.84 8.39 -20.03
N GLN A 185 14.72 7.94 -20.60
CA GLN A 185 14.34 6.53 -20.76
C GLN A 185 14.69 5.98 -22.15
N MET A 186 14.93 6.84 -23.15
CA MET A 186 15.30 6.45 -24.52
C MET A 186 16.75 5.95 -24.63
N ASN A 187 17.04 5.24 -25.74
CA ASN A 187 18.40 4.85 -26.11
C ASN A 187 19.32 6.10 -26.24
N PRO A 188 20.53 6.12 -25.64
CA PRO A 188 21.45 7.25 -25.72
C PRO A 188 21.85 7.70 -27.14
N LYS A 189 21.76 6.80 -28.13
CA LYS A 189 22.00 7.14 -29.55
C LYS A 189 20.85 7.91 -30.21
N ILE A 190 19.71 8.03 -29.54
CA ILE A 190 18.45 8.61 -30.04
C ILE A 190 17.98 9.76 -29.15
N SER A 191 18.26 9.75 -27.84
CA SER A 191 17.83 10.81 -26.91
C SER A 191 18.44 12.20 -27.19
N GLY A 192 19.61 12.25 -27.85
CA GLY A 192 20.37 13.48 -28.12
C GLY A 192 21.17 14.02 -26.93
N ILE A 193 21.12 13.37 -25.77
CA ILE A 193 21.91 13.73 -24.58
C ILE A 193 23.32 13.16 -24.75
N GLN A 194 24.34 14.00 -24.95
CA GLN A 194 25.71 13.54 -25.23
C GLN A 194 26.55 13.39 -23.97
N GLN A 195 26.58 14.39 -23.10
CA GLN A 195 27.26 14.30 -21.80
C GLN A 195 26.40 13.46 -20.84
N LYS A 196 26.90 12.28 -20.48
CA LYS A 196 26.44 11.53 -19.30
C LYS A 196 27.38 11.80 -18.14
N GLY A 197 27.05 12.79 -17.32
CA GLY A 197 27.76 13.10 -16.08
C GLY A 197 27.29 12.21 -14.93
N PHE A 198 28.21 11.84 -14.03
CA PHE A 198 27.85 11.16 -12.79
C PHE A 198 27.24 12.14 -11.78
N GLY A 199 25.91 12.31 -11.85
CA GLY A 199 25.01 12.60 -10.72
C GLY A 199 25.17 13.89 -9.91
N LEU A 200 26.16 14.75 -10.15
CA LEU A 200 26.43 15.91 -9.30
C LEU A 200 26.84 17.16 -10.12
N GLY A 201 25.91 17.70 -10.90
CA GLY A 201 26.09 19.01 -11.55
C GLY A 201 25.44 19.21 -12.93
N GLN A 202 24.83 18.19 -13.55
CA GLN A 202 24.15 18.38 -14.84
C GLN A 202 22.89 19.25 -14.72
N ASP A 203 22.21 19.25 -13.58
CA ASP A 203 21.02 20.08 -13.34
C ASP A 203 21.32 21.59 -13.37
N VAL A 204 22.60 21.97 -13.30
CA VAL A 204 23.08 23.36 -13.41
C VAL A 204 23.35 23.74 -14.88
N PHE A 205 23.61 22.78 -15.77
CA PHE A 205 24.09 23.02 -17.13
C PHE A 205 23.45 22.11 -18.19
N PHE A 206 22.80 22.72 -19.19
CA PHE A 206 22.13 21.99 -20.27
C PHE A 206 22.92 21.92 -21.58
N GLU A 207 22.42 21.06 -22.48
CA GLU A 207 22.84 20.89 -23.87
C GLU A 207 21.70 21.35 -24.79
N ALA A 208 22.03 21.86 -25.96
CA ALA A 208 21.06 22.29 -26.96
C ALA A 208 21.58 22.11 -28.39
N TYR A 209 20.64 21.96 -29.32
CA TYR A 209 20.89 21.94 -30.76
C TYR A 209 20.10 23.09 -31.39
N VAL A 210 20.75 23.86 -32.26
CA VAL A 210 20.19 25.06 -32.88
C VAL A 210 20.40 24.95 -34.38
N GLN A 211 19.31 24.68 -35.11
CA GLN A 211 19.29 24.57 -36.57
C GLN A 211 18.89 25.91 -37.18
N TYR A 212 19.76 26.47 -38.01
CA TYR A 212 19.47 27.65 -38.83
C TYR A 212 18.73 27.25 -40.11
N THR A 213 17.98 28.19 -40.69
CA THR A 213 17.36 28.02 -42.01
C THR A 213 18.42 28.00 -43.12
N GLU A 214 19.47 28.82 -42.97
CA GLU A 214 20.54 29.05 -43.95
C GLU A 214 21.93 28.76 -43.38
N TYR A 215 22.85 28.30 -44.24
CA TYR A 215 24.28 28.17 -43.91
C TYR A 215 24.89 29.49 -43.39
N LYS A 216 24.41 30.65 -43.88
CA LYS A 216 24.87 31.97 -43.43
C LYS A 216 24.68 32.13 -41.91
N GLY A 217 23.53 31.75 -41.36
CA GLY A 217 23.27 31.83 -39.92
C GLY A 217 24.17 30.91 -39.11
N PHE A 218 24.37 29.67 -39.58
CA PHE A 218 25.31 28.72 -38.97
C PHE A 218 26.75 29.25 -38.99
N ALA A 219 27.25 29.72 -40.14
CA ALA A 219 28.60 30.26 -40.27
C ALA A 219 28.81 31.52 -39.40
N THR A 220 27.86 32.47 -39.43
CA THR A 220 27.89 33.67 -38.58
C THR A 220 27.92 33.31 -37.09
N ALA A 221 27.11 32.34 -36.64
CA ALA A 221 27.16 31.85 -35.27
C ALA A 221 28.52 31.19 -34.95
N MET A 222 29.04 30.33 -35.82
CA MET A 222 30.30 29.61 -35.58
C MET A 222 31.54 30.50 -35.63
N ASP A 223 31.52 31.62 -36.36
CA ASP A 223 32.60 32.62 -36.29
C ASP A 223 32.43 33.58 -35.10
N ALA A 224 31.20 34.04 -34.81
CA ALA A 224 30.93 34.95 -33.69
C ALA A 224 31.08 34.29 -32.30
N LEU A 225 30.89 32.98 -32.19
CA LEU A 225 31.07 32.21 -30.96
C LEU A 225 32.52 31.72 -30.75
N ARG A 226 33.40 31.84 -31.74
CA ARG A 226 34.80 31.41 -31.64
C ARG A 226 35.59 32.31 -30.68
N ASN A 227 36.48 31.70 -29.89
CA ASN A 227 37.39 32.38 -28.96
C ASN A 227 36.69 33.39 -28.02
N ARG A 228 35.45 33.10 -27.62
CA ARG A 228 34.60 33.95 -26.76
C ARG A 228 33.93 33.13 -25.68
N LYS A 229 33.80 33.71 -24.49
CA LYS A 229 33.00 33.20 -23.37
C LYS A 229 31.71 34.01 -23.28
N TRP A 230 30.61 33.34 -22.92
CA TRP A 230 29.34 34.04 -22.71
C TRP A 230 29.37 34.73 -21.34
N ALA A 231 28.73 35.90 -21.26
CA ALA A 231 28.44 36.56 -20.00
C ALA A 231 26.97 36.95 -19.93
N LYS A 232 26.39 36.89 -18.73
CA LYS A 232 25.03 37.37 -18.45
C LYS A 232 25.04 38.37 -17.32
N ARG A 233 24.34 39.49 -17.49
CA ARG A 233 24.08 40.44 -16.39
C ARG A 233 22.85 40.00 -15.59
N ILE A 234 23.01 39.88 -14.28
CA ILE A 234 21.97 39.49 -13.31
C ILE A 234 22.17 40.38 -12.08
N ASP A 235 21.13 41.08 -11.65
CA ASP A 235 21.14 41.95 -10.46
C ASP A 235 22.32 42.93 -10.42
N GLY A 236 22.57 43.58 -11.56
CA GLY A 236 23.68 44.50 -11.80
C GLY A 236 25.00 43.83 -12.20
N ARG A 237 25.28 42.63 -11.66
CA ARG A 237 26.54 41.88 -11.78
C ARG A 237 26.63 41.02 -13.04
N PHE A 238 27.83 40.80 -13.54
CA PHE A 238 28.15 39.95 -14.68
C PHE A 238 28.66 38.57 -14.24
N PHE A 239 27.96 37.52 -14.66
CA PHE A 239 28.37 36.14 -14.51
C PHE A 239 28.92 35.63 -15.85
N GLN A 240 29.99 34.83 -15.84
CA GLN A 240 30.68 34.38 -17.06
C GLN A 240 30.67 32.85 -17.14
N ALA A 241 30.48 32.29 -18.36
CA ALA A 241 30.40 30.86 -18.60
C ALA A 241 31.15 30.45 -19.87
N MET A 242 31.94 29.38 -19.77
CA MET A 242 32.65 28.78 -20.89
C MET A 242 31.77 27.70 -21.54
N ILE A 243 30.96 28.12 -22.50
CA ILE A 243 30.11 27.24 -23.31
C ILE A 243 31.01 26.38 -24.22
N LYS A 244 30.72 25.08 -24.36
CA LYS A 244 31.26 24.31 -25.48
C LYS A 244 30.35 24.51 -26.69
N VAL A 245 30.94 24.93 -27.81
CA VAL A 245 30.29 25.13 -29.09
C VAL A 245 30.92 24.16 -30.09
N ASP A 246 30.10 23.49 -30.88
CA ASP A 246 30.52 22.51 -31.87
C ASP A 246 29.50 22.45 -33.02
N PHE A 247 29.78 21.68 -34.07
CA PHE A 247 28.75 21.34 -35.07
C PHE A 247 28.12 19.98 -34.75
N ASP A 248 26.84 19.79 -35.10
CA ASP A 248 26.18 18.50 -34.88
C ASP A 248 26.72 17.41 -35.82
N ARG A 249 27.14 16.29 -35.22
CA ARG A 249 27.62 15.07 -35.91
C ARG A 249 26.64 13.90 -35.79
N THR A 250 25.53 14.09 -35.08
CA THR A 250 24.54 13.05 -34.77
C THR A 250 23.30 13.12 -35.66
N ARG A 251 23.12 14.25 -36.36
CA ARG A 251 21.95 14.59 -37.18
C ARG A 251 20.68 14.72 -36.35
N HIS A 252 20.81 15.20 -35.12
CA HIS A 252 19.76 15.26 -34.10
C HIS A 252 18.50 15.94 -34.61
N LEU A 253 18.67 17.02 -35.39
CA LEU A 253 17.60 17.80 -36.00
C LEU A 253 17.29 17.42 -37.46
N SER A 254 17.73 16.25 -37.94
CA SER A 254 17.23 15.67 -39.19
C SER A 254 15.92 14.92 -38.96
N GLU A 255 15.08 14.90 -39.99
CA GLU A 255 13.75 14.27 -39.96
C GLU A 255 13.82 12.79 -39.55
N VAL A 256 14.89 12.08 -39.93
CA VAL A 256 15.12 10.67 -39.58
C VAL A 256 15.32 10.47 -38.07
N GLN A 257 16.04 11.36 -37.39
CA GLN A 257 16.25 11.26 -35.94
C GLN A 257 15.06 11.81 -35.15
N ILE A 258 14.36 12.83 -35.67
CA ILE A 258 13.10 13.33 -35.11
C ILE A 258 12.03 12.23 -35.14
N ALA A 259 11.87 11.53 -36.28
CA ALA A 259 10.93 10.43 -36.42
C ALA A 259 11.25 9.27 -35.46
N LYS A 260 12.53 8.90 -35.30
CA LYS A 260 12.95 7.87 -34.32
C LYS A 260 12.66 8.28 -32.88
N ARG A 261 12.90 9.54 -32.51
CA ARG A 261 12.53 10.07 -31.18
C ARG A 261 11.01 10.01 -30.94
N ALA A 262 10.20 10.34 -31.96
CA ALA A 262 8.75 10.24 -31.88
C ALA A 262 8.25 8.79 -31.78
N GLU A 263 8.87 7.85 -32.49
CA GLU A 263 8.54 6.42 -32.42
C GLU A 263 8.88 5.80 -31.06
N GLU A 264 10.08 6.08 -30.53
CA GLU A 264 10.49 5.64 -29.18
C GLU A 264 9.63 6.28 -28.09
N ARG A 265 9.27 7.57 -28.23
CA ARG A 265 8.28 8.21 -27.34
C ARG A 265 6.95 7.45 -27.36
N ARG A 266 6.40 7.17 -28.54
CA ARG A 266 5.13 6.44 -28.69
C ARG A 266 5.20 5.07 -28.03
N LYS A 267 6.31 4.33 -28.17
CA LYS A 267 6.51 3.03 -27.49
C LYS A 267 6.46 3.16 -25.97
N ILE A 268 7.21 4.11 -25.40
CA ILE A 268 7.24 4.37 -23.94
C ILE A 268 5.84 4.76 -23.43
N GLU A 269 5.09 5.55 -24.22
CA GLU A 269 3.74 6.00 -23.90
C GLU A 269 2.73 4.84 -23.95
N THR A 270 2.76 3.98 -24.98
CA THR A 270 1.94 2.75 -25.05
C THR A 270 2.28 1.74 -23.96
N GLU A 271 3.56 1.60 -23.60
CA GLU A 271 4.01 0.71 -22.52
C GLU A 271 3.63 1.21 -21.12
N ARG A 272 3.32 2.50 -20.95
CA ARG A 272 2.75 3.08 -19.72
C ARG A 272 1.24 2.83 -19.67
N LEU A 273 0.52 3.24 -20.73
CA LEU A 273 -0.93 3.03 -20.84
C LEU A 273 -1.33 1.56 -20.65
N ARG A 274 -0.58 0.63 -21.26
CA ARG A 274 -0.76 -0.81 -21.07
C ARG A 274 -0.62 -1.25 -19.60
N LYS A 275 0.38 -0.73 -18.87
CA LYS A 275 0.59 -1.08 -17.46
C LYS A 275 -0.49 -0.47 -16.56
N GLU A 276 -0.97 0.73 -16.89
CA GLU A 276 -2.09 1.38 -16.21
C GLU A 276 -3.41 0.60 -16.45
N GLU A 277 -3.62 0.05 -17.65
CA GLU A 277 -4.76 -0.83 -17.96
C GLU A 277 -4.63 -2.22 -17.29
N GLU A 278 -3.44 -2.83 -17.29
CA GLU A 278 -3.17 -4.08 -16.56
C GLU A 278 -3.37 -3.88 -15.04
N GLU A 279 -3.00 -2.73 -14.46
CA GLU A 279 -3.27 -2.40 -13.06
C GLU A 279 -4.76 -2.12 -12.79
N LEU A 280 -5.46 -1.42 -13.70
CA LEU A 280 -6.89 -1.13 -13.56
C LEU A 280 -7.75 -2.39 -13.69
N THR A 281 -7.41 -3.29 -14.62
CA THR A 281 -8.08 -4.59 -14.78
C THR A 281 -7.80 -5.52 -13.60
N ALA A 282 -6.57 -5.54 -13.07
CA ALA A 282 -6.25 -6.26 -11.83
C ALA A 282 -7.09 -5.75 -10.64
N LYS A 283 -7.21 -4.43 -10.44
CA LYS A 283 -8.07 -3.83 -9.41
C LYS A 283 -9.53 -4.24 -9.56
N ARG A 284 -10.10 -4.13 -10.78
CA ARG A 284 -11.48 -4.56 -11.07
C ARG A 284 -11.70 -6.05 -10.77
N GLN A 285 -10.72 -6.91 -11.08
CA GLN A 285 -10.79 -8.33 -10.73
C GLN A 285 -10.71 -8.57 -9.21
N GLU A 286 -9.94 -7.79 -8.47
CA GLU A 286 -9.87 -7.86 -7.00
C GLU A 286 -11.20 -7.41 -6.35
N GLU A 287 -11.82 -6.35 -6.87
CA GLU A 287 -13.14 -5.87 -6.45
C GLU A 287 -14.25 -6.88 -6.75
N LEU A 288 -14.25 -7.46 -7.96
CA LEU A 288 -15.18 -8.53 -8.34
C LEU A 288 -15.04 -9.76 -7.44
N LYS A 289 -13.80 -10.18 -7.13
CA LYS A 289 -13.54 -11.30 -6.20
C LYS A 289 -14.02 -10.99 -4.78
N LYS A 290 -13.75 -9.78 -4.26
CA LYS A 290 -14.26 -9.34 -2.94
C LYS A 290 -15.78 -9.32 -2.90
N LYS A 291 -16.43 -8.85 -3.97
CA LYS A 291 -17.89 -8.87 -4.06
C LYS A 291 -18.42 -10.30 -4.09
N GLN A 292 -17.87 -11.18 -4.93
CA GLN A 292 -18.26 -12.60 -4.97
C GLN A 292 -18.05 -13.31 -3.61
N GLU A 293 -16.96 -13.02 -2.91
CA GLU A 293 -16.70 -13.57 -1.57
C GLU A 293 -17.72 -13.04 -0.53
N GLN A 294 -18.18 -11.80 -0.68
CA GLN A 294 -19.22 -11.22 0.18
C GLN A 294 -20.61 -11.78 -0.15
N ASP A 295 -20.99 -11.80 -1.42
CA ASP A 295 -22.24 -12.38 -1.93
C ASP A 295 -22.34 -13.87 -1.51
N GLU A 296 -21.23 -14.63 -1.54
CA GLU A 296 -21.24 -16.02 -1.05
C GLU A 296 -21.33 -16.12 0.49
N LYS A 297 -20.67 -15.23 1.25
CA LYS A 297 -20.81 -15.18 2.71
C LYS A 297 -22.24 -14.87 3.14
N ASP A 298 -22.91 -13.97 2.43
CA ASP A 298 -24.29 -13.59 2.73
C ASP A 298 -25.28 -14.66 2.27
N ARG A 299 -25.12 -15.27 1.09
CA ARG A 299 -25.87 -16.49 0.73
C ARG A 299 -25.70 -17.63 1.75
N ARG A 300 -24.47 -17.82 2.27
CA ARG A 300 -24.18 -18.80 3.34
C ARG A 300 -24.78 -18.40 4.70
N ARG A 301 -25.11 -17.12 4.93
CA ARG A 301 -25.88 -16.66 6.11
C ARG A 301 -27.37 -16.91 5.92
N GLU A 302 -27.93 -16.52 4.77
CA GLU A 302 -29.32 -16.74 4.40
C GLU A 302 -29.69 -18.24 4.43
N GLU A 303 -28.87 -19.12 3.86
CA GLU A 303 -29.11 -20.56 3.88
C GLU A 303 -29.11 -21.14 5.32
N ARG A 304 -28.23 -20.63 6.19
CA ARG A 304 -28.20 -21.01 7.61
C ARG A 304 -29.40 -20.49 8.38
N GLU A 305 -29.90 -19.30 8.05
CA GLU A 305 -31.09 -18.74 8.67
C GLU A 305 -32.35 -19.45 8.20
N ARG A 306 -32.46 -19.72 6.88
CA ARG A 306 -33.52 -20.52 6.28
C ARG A 306 -33.61 -21.90 6.94
N LYS A 307 -32.49 -22.64 7.05
CA LYS A 307 -32.45 -23.94 7.75
C LYS A 307 -32.83 -23.85 9.24
N ARG A 308 -32.61 -22.71 9.90
CA ARG A 308 -33.09 -22.45 11.28
C ARG A 308 -34.59 -22.17 11.33
N ARG A 309 -35.16 -21.47 10.34
CA ARG A 309 -36.60 -21.23 10.20
C ARG A 309 -37.33 -22.54 9.90
N GLU A 310 -36.89 -23.30 8.90
CA GLU A 310 -37.43 -24.61 8.51
C GLU A 310 -37.38 -25.61 9.68
N LYS A 311 -36.29 -25.65 10.47
CA LYS A 311 -36.21 -26.50 11.66
C LYS A 311 -37.20 -26.09 12.76
N ARG A 312 -37.36 -24.79 13.04
CA ARG A 312 -38.36 -24.29 14.02
C ARG A 312 -39.80 -24.59 13.59
N GLU A 313 -40.07 -24.55 12.30
CA GLU A 313 -41.38 -24.88 11.72
C GLU A 313 -41.67 -26.39 11.82
N GLN A 314 -40.69 -27.24 11.50
CA GLN A 314 -40.78 -28.69 11.74
C GLN A 314 -40.95 -29.04 13.23
N GLU A 315 -40.25 -28.34 14.13
CA GLU A 315 -40.40 -28.52 15.58
C GLU A 315 -41.81 -28.14 16.06
N ARG A 316 -42.37 -27.03 15.57
CA ARG A 316 -43.78 -26.67 15.83
C ARG A 316 -44.77 -27.71 15.33
N ILE A 317 -44.64 -28.15 14.07
CA ILE A 317 -45.54 -29.15 13.47
C ILE A 317 -45.47 -30.47 14.26
N ALA A 318 -44.28 -30.90 14.66
CA ALA A 318 -44.10 -32.10 15.48
C ALA A 318 -44.64 -31.95 16.92
N GLU A 319 -44.66 -30.73 17.49
CA GLU A 319 -45.27 -30.45 18.78
C GLU A 319 -46.81 -30.45 18.69
N GLU A 320 -47.37 -29.84 17.64
CA GLU A 320 -48.81 -29.84 17.35
C GLU A 320 -49.33 -31.26 17.06
N GLU A 321 -48.57 -32.07 16.30
CA GLU A 321 -48.90 -33.47 16.05
C GLU A 321 -48.84 -34.33 17.33
N LYS A 322 -47.84 -34.09 18.21
CA LYS A 322 -47.77 -34.75 19.52
C LYS A 322 -48.97 -34.41 20.40
N LYS A 323 -49.32 -33.12 20.53
CA LYS A 323 -50.50 -32.68 21.31
C LYS A 323 -51.79 -33.31 20.76
N ARG A 324 -51.94 -33.40 19.43
CA ARG A 324 -53.08 -34.08 18.80
C ARG A 324 -53.15 -35.57 19.16
N LYS A 325 -52.02 -36.29 19.12
CA LYS A 325 -51.94 -37.71 19.51
C LYS A 325 -52.18 -37.93 21.00
N GLU A 326 -51.73 -37.02 21.86
CA GLU A 326 -51.98 -37.08 23.31
C GLU A 326 -53.46 -36.90 23.64
N ILE A 327 -54.14 -35.94 23.00
CA ILE A 327 -55.60 -35.75 23.14
C ILE A 327 -56.35 -37.01 22.68
N GLU A 328 -55.97 -37.59 21.54
CA GLU A 328 -56.56 -38.82 20.98
C GLU A 328 -56.35 -40.05 21.90
N GLN A 329 -55.20 -40.14 22.58
CA GLN A 329 -54.93 -41.15 23.61
C GLN A 329 -55.78 -40.92 24.88
N GLN A 330 -55.87 -39.69 25.38
CA GLN A 330 -56.71 -39.36 26.54
C GLN A 330 -58.20 -39.64 26.26
N GLU A 331 -58.68 -39.36 25.05
CA GLU A 331 -60.07 -39.62 24.66
C GLU A 331 -60.36 -41.12 24.53
N THR A 332 -59.47 -41.89 23.89
CA THR A 332 -59.62 -43.35 23.78
C THR A 332 -59.52 -44.05 25.13
N GLU A 333 -58.62 -43.61 26.03
CA GLU A 333 -58.61 -44.03 27.43
C GLU A 333 -59.94 -43.74 28.13
N HIS A 334 -60.50 -42.55 27.94
CA HIS A 334 -61.77 -42.16 28.55
C HIS A 334 -62.91 -43.04 28.05
N ARG A 335 -63.03 -43.26 26.74
CA ARG A 335 -64.00 -44.20 26.14
C ARG A 335 -63.84 -45.62 26.71
N ALA A 336 -62.61 -46.14 26.81
CA ALA A 336 -62.32 -47.46 27.38
C ALA A 336 -62.57 -47.54 28.91
N ARG A 337 -62.51 -46.41 29.63
CA ARG A 337 -62.86 -46.30 31.05
C ARG A 337 -64.38 -46.26 31.26
N VAL A 338 -65.11 -45.67 30.32
CA VAL A 338 -66.59 -45.69 30.29
C VAL A 338 -67.11 -47.09 29.94
N SER A 339 -66.57 -47.75 28.92
CA SER A 339 -67.03 -49.11 28.52
C SER A 339 -66.90 -50.11 29.68
N ARG A 340 -65.74 -50.17 30.33
CA ARG A 340 -65.51 -51.03 31.51
C ARG A 340 -66.45 -50.75 32.69
N ARG A 341 -66.87 -49.49 32.90
CA ARG A 341 -67.90 -49.15 33.89
C ARG A 341 -69.28 -49.70 33.47
N LEU A 342 -69.63 -49.57 32.20
CA LEU A 342 -70.90 -50.00 31.63
C LEU A 342 -71.02 -51.54 31.61
N GLU A 343 -69.94 -52.24 31.30
CA GLU A 343 -69.78 -53.70 31.45
C GLU A 343 -69.90 -54.13 32.91
N GLY A 344 -69.23 -53.43 33.83
CA GLY A 344 -69.34 -53.68 35.28
C GLY A 344 -70.77 -53.54 35.82
N VAL A 345 -71.52 -52.53 35.35
CA VAL A 345 -72.95 -52.35 35.69
C VAL A 345 -73.81 -53.47 35.13
N ARG A 346 -73.55 -53.94 33.89
CA ARG A 346 -74.25 -55.10 33.31
C ARG A 346 -73.98 -56.39 34.09
N LEU A 347 -72.72 -56.63 34.48
CA LEU A 347 -72.34 -57.78 35.30
C LEU A 347 -72.98 -57.74 36.69
N LEU A 348 -73.03 -56.56 37.32
CA LEU A 348 -73.75 -56.35 38.58
C LEU A 348 -75.25 -56.66 38.44
N LYS A 349 -75.92 -56.17 37.38
CA LYS A 349 -77.34 -56.48 37.15
C LYS A 349 -77.59 -57.98 37.02
N PHE A 350 -76.78 -58.68 36.21
CA PHE A 350 -76.88 -60.13 36.04
C PHE A 350 -76.61 -60.90 37.34
N LEU A 351 -75.68 -60.42 38.18
CA LEU A 351 -75.44 -60.98 39.50
C LEU A 351 -76.62 -60.78 40.44
N PHE A 352 -77.30 -59.62 40.41
CA PHE A 352 -78.53 -59.40 41.17
C PHE A 352 -79.68 -60.30 40.71
N GLU A 353 -79.98 -60.36 39.40
CA GLU A 353 -80.99 -61.27 38.83
C GLU A 353 -80.74 -62.74 39.26
N LYS A 354 -79.48 -63.18 39.24
CA LYS A 354 -79.10 -64.55 39.64
C LYS A 354 -79.06 -64.78 41.15
N ILE A 355 -79.00 -63.73 41.96
CA ILE A 355 -79.19 -63.80 43.41
C ILE A 355 -80.69 -63.86 43.73
N GLU A 356 -81.52 -63.07 43.06
CA GLU A 356 -82.99 -63.09 43.17
C GLU A 356 -83.58 -64.44 42.77
N GLU A 357 -83.16 -65.02 41.63
CA GLU A 357 -83.54 -66.39 41.23
C GLU A 357 -83.18 -67.43 42.31
N ARG A 358 -82.01 -67.27 42.95
CA ARG A 358 -81.53 -68.19 44.00
C ARG A 358 -82.25 -68.00 45.34
N GLU A 359 -82.65 -66.78 45.67
CA GLU A 359 -83.53 -66.43 46.78
C GLU A 359 -84.94 -67.01 46.57
N GLU A 360 -85.53 -66.83 45.39
CA GLU A 360 -86.86 -67.34 45.08
C GLU A 360 -86.89 -68.87 45.11
N ARG A 361 -85.83 -69.53 44.59
CA ARG A 361 -85.65 -70.99 44.66
C ARG A 361 -85.24 -71.51 46.04
N ARG A 362 -85.02 -70.63 47.03
CA ARG A 362 -85.03 -70.97 48.47
C ARG A 362 -86.43 -70.83 49.04
N LYS A 363 -87.07 -69.67 48.86
CA LYS A 363 -88.41 -69.36 49.36
C LYS A 363 -89.43 -70.43 48.96
N ARG A 364 -89.50 -70.81 47.69
CA ARG A 364 -90.37 -71.91 47.22
C ARG A 364 -90.12 -73.24 47.94
N LYS A 365 -88.87 -73.57 48.27
CA LYS A 365 -88.50 -74.79 49.02
C LYS A 365 -88.79 -74.71 50.51
N GLU A 366 -88.83 -73.51 51.07
CA GLU A 366 -89.23 -73.26 52.45
C GLU A 366 -90.76 -73.28 52.55
N GLU A 367 -91.48 -72.71 51.57
CA GLU A 367 -92.93 -72.80 51.41
C GLU A 367 -93.42 -74.25 51.22
N ASP A 368 -92.81 -75.03 50.31
CA ASP A 368 -93.14 -76.45 50.12
C ASP A 368 -92.94 -77.25 51.42
N LYS A 369 -91.87 -76.99 52.17
CA LYS A 369 -91.61 -77.61 53.47
C LYS A 369 -92.63 -77.22 54.54
N LEU A 370 -92.91 -75.93 54.71
CA LEU A 370 -93.95 -75.48 55.64
C LEU A 370 -95.30 -76.09 55.29
N ARG A 371 -95.61 -76.24 53.99
CA ARG A 371 -96.86 -76.87 53.52
C ARG A 371 -96.91 -78.37 53.83
N GLU A 372 -95.78 -79.08 53.76
CA GLU A 372 -95.68 -80.49 54.17
C GLU A 372 -95.80 -80.65 55.70
N GLU A 373 -95.10 -79.81 56.48
CA GLU A 373 -95.14 -79.84 57.96
C GLU A 373 -96.54 -79.47 58.49
N LEU A 374 -97.18 -78.43 57.93
CA LEU A 374 -98.57 -78.06 58.24
C LEU A 374 -99.59 -79.17 57.89
N SER A 375 -99.27 -80.07 56.96
CA SER A 375 -100.14 -81.21 56.65
C SER A 375 -100.01 -82.37 57.65
N LYS A 376 -98.89 -82.44 58.38
CA LYS A 376 -98.60 -83.49 59.38
C LYS A 376 -98.93 -83.07 60.81
N ILE A 377 -99.10 -81.77 61.05
CA ILE A 377 -99.36 -81.18 62.38
C ILE A 377 -100.87 -80.86 62.59
N LYS A 378 -101.73 -81.26 61.64
CA LYS A 378 -103.19 -81.38 61.82
C LYS A 378 -103.61 -82.85 61.67
N GLY A 379 -104.08 -83.54 62.70
CA GLY A 379 -104.10 -83.17 64.11
C GLY A 379 -104.56 -84.37 64.94
N LEU A 380 -103.64 -84.95 65.71
CA LEU A 380 -103.96 -85.81 66.86
C LEU A 380 -103.62 -85.02 68.12
N GLU A 381 -104.42 -85.21 69.16
CA GLU A 381 -104.59 -84.25 70.24
C GLU A 381 -103.91 -84.70 71.55
N ASP A 382 -103.68 -83.73 72.44
CA ASP A 382 -103.19 -83.83 73.83
C ASP A 382 -101.81 -84.48 74.13
N GLN A 383 -100.85 -83.59 74.42
CA GLN A 383 -100.23 -83.34 75.74
C GLN A 383 -99.80 -84.53 76.63
N PRO A 384 -98.59 -84.44 77.25
CA PRO A 384 -98.45 -83.59 78.45
C PRO A 384 -97.16 -82.78 78.61
N VAL A 385 -97.31 -81.60 79.26
CA VAL A 385 -96.54 -80.99 80.40
C VAL A 385 -94.98 -81.00 80.40
N GLU A 386 -94.39 -80.05 81.16
CA GLU A 386 -92.96 -79.95 81.58
C GLU A 386 -91.91 -79.36 80.60
N GLN A 387 -92.04 -78.09 80.19
CA GLN A 387 -90.87 -77.21 79.90
C GLN A 387 -91.05 -75.76 80.40
N GLU A 388 -91.67 -75.56 81.57
CA GLU A 388 -91.98 -74.21 82.09
C GLU A 388 -90.73 -73.42 82.57
N ASP A 389 -89.72 -74.10 83.14
CA ASP A 389 -88.60 -73.43 83.83
C ASP A 389 -87.52 -72.85 82.91
N ALA A 390 -87.21 -73.51 81.79
CA ALA A 390 -86.08 -73.12 80.93
C ALA A 390 -86.28 -71.73 80.30
N LEU A 391 -87.51 -71.44 79.85
CA LEU A 391 -87.85 -70.16 79.22
C LEU A 391 -87.79 -68.99 80.21
N ARG A 392 -88.12 -69.27 81.48
CA ARG A 392 -88.23 -68.27 82.56
C ARG A 392 -86.87 -67.74 83.01
N GLN A 393 -85.82 -68.57 83.02
CA GLN A 393 -84.45 -68.13 83.33
C GLN A 393 -83.81 -67.35 82.17
N ALA A 394 -83.99 -67.82 80.93
CA ALA A 394 -83.35 -67.20 79.74
C ALA A 394 -83.79 -65.74 79.51
N LEU A 395 -85.08 -65.45 79.69
CA LEU A 395 -85.65 -64.11 79.53
C LEU A 395 -85.13 -63.08 80.54
N LEU A 396 -84.75 -63.51 81.75
CA LEU A 396 -84.18 -62.63 82.78
C LEU A 396 -82.74 -62.25 82.45
N GLN A 397 -81.88 -63.23 82.13
CA GLN A 397 -80.47 -62.97 81.79
C GLN A 397 -80.32 -62.05 80.57
N GLN A 398 -81.12 -62.27 79.53
CA GLN A 398 -81.06 -61.44 78.31
C GLN A 398 -81.42 -59.96 78.57
N ARG A 399 -82.23 -59.69 79.60
CA ARG A 399 -82.62 -58.34 80.02
C ARG A 399 -81.51 -57.64 80.83
N GLU A 400 -80.78 -58.39 81.67
CA GLU A 400 -79.63 -57.87 82.43
C GLU A 400 -78.45 -57.48 81.51
N ILE A 401 -78.11 -58.35 80.55
CA ILE A 401 -77.02 -58.09 79.59
C ILE A 401 -77.26 -56.78 78.83
N ARG A 402 -78.48 -56.56 78.35
CA ARG A 402 -78.88 -55.36 77.60
C ARG A 402 -78.79 -54.06 78.44
N MET A 403 -78.90 -54.16 79.77
CA MET A 403 -78.68 -53.03 80.68
C MET A 403 -77.18 -52.76 80.89
N ARG A 404 -76.34 -53.80 80.97
CA ARG A 404 -74.88 -53.66 81.11
C ARG A 404 -74.21 -53.02 79.90
N GLU A 405 -74.69 -53.24 78.68
CA GLU A 405 -74.10 -52.63 77.48
C GLU A 405 -74.40 -51.12 77.37
N ARG A 406 -75.60 -50.68 77.76
CA ARG A 406 -75.96 -49.25 77.84
C ARG A 406 -75.18 -48.46 78.89
N LEU A 407 -74.47 -49.12 79.80
CA LEU A 407 -73.49 -48.48 80.69
C LEU A 407 -72.12 -48.27 80.00
N LYS A 408 -71.69 -49.18 79.11
CA LYS A 408 -70.49 -48.98 78.28
C LYS A 408 -70.67 -47.81 77.30
N GLU A 409 -71.90 -47.63 76.80
CA GLU A 409 -72.31 -46.55 75.90
C GLU A 409 -72.00 -45.13 76.46
N LYS A 410 -71.89 -44.97 77.79
CA LYS A 410 -71.56 -43.68 78.43
C LYS A 410 -70.06 -43.44 78.69
N MET A 411 -69.21 -44.47 78.69
CA MET A 411 -67.79 -44.31 79.10
C MET A 411 -66.79 -43.99 77.97
N LYS A 412 -67.18 -44.11 76.69
CA LYS A 412 -66.31 -43.75 75.55
C LYS A 412 -66.57 -42.38 74.91
N ILE A 413 -67.31 -41.52 75.61
CA ILE A 413 -67.35 -40.08 75.36
C ILE A 413 -66.01 -39.48 75.85
N GLY A 414 -64.97 -39.62 75.02
CA GLY A 414 -63.58 -39.34 75.42
C GLY A 414 -62.59 -39.15 74.26
N GLN A 415 -63.05 -38.64 73.10
CA GLN A 415 -62.20 -38.39 71.93
C GLN A 415 -62.23 -36.94 71.47
N LYS A 416 -61.16 -36.18 71.79
CA LYS A 416 -60.65 -34.96 71.09
C LYS A 416 -59.44 -34.42 71.88
N PRO A 417 -58.53 -33.62 71.29
CA PRO A 417 -57.75 -33.92 70.07
C PRO A 417 -56.25 -33.51 70.21
N LYS A 418 -55.49 -33.52 69.09
CA LYS A 418 -54.44 -32.55 68.66
C LYS A 418 -52.97 -32.99 68.46
N GLU A 419 -52.44 -32.50 67.32
CA GLU A 419 -51.19 -31.74 67.13
C GLU A 419 -49.80 -32.37 66.83
N LYS A 420 -49.04 -31.53 66.10
CA LYS A 420 -47.56 -31.38 66.00
C LYS A 420 -46.74 -32.39 65.16
N LYS A 421 -46.15 -31.84 64.09
CA LYS A 421 -44.70 -31.97 63.84
C LYS A 421 -44.03 -30.59 63.69
N LYS A 422 -42.96 -30.39 64.46
CA LYS A 422 -41.79 -29.51 64.23
C LYS A 422 -40.61 -30.50 64.04
N GLN A 423 -39.45 -30.21 63.44
CA GLN A 423 -38.58 -29.03 63.55
C GLN A 423 -37.40 -29.17 62.52
N LYS A 424 -36.57 -28.12 62.36
CA LYS A 424 -35.07 -28.07 62.22
C LYS A 424 -34.26 -29.34 61.79
N LYS A 425 -33.08 -29.27 61.13
CA LYS A 425 -31.99 -28.26 61.23
C LYS A 425 -30.90 -28.41 60.10
N THR A 426 -30.30 -27.28 59.72
CA THR A 426 -28.91 -26.98 59.27
C THR A 426 -27.84 -28.06 58.94
N GLU A 427 -27.09 -27.81 57.84
CA GLU A 427 -25.61 -27.96 57.68
C GLU A 427 -24.95 -29.38 57.69
N ARG A 428 -23.79 -29.68 57.04
CA ARG A 428 -22.74 -28.87 56.35
C ARG A 428 -21.88 -29.70 55.36
N LYS A 429 -20.97 -29.02 54.63
CA LYS A 429 -19.89 -29.50 53.70
C LYS A 429 -20.39 -29.91 52.28
N ARG A 430 -19.94 -29.28 51.18
CA ARG A 430 -18.58 -29.20 50.53
C ARG A 430 -18.24 -30.51 49.78
N LYS A 431 -17.76 -30.53 48.51
CA LYS A 431 -17.22 -29.46 47.63
C LYS A 431 -17.22 -29.89 46.14
N SER A 432 -17.41 -28.94 45.19
CA SER A 432 -17.08 -29.03 43.74
C SER A 432 -17.93 -30.03 42.90
N ASN A 433 -18.02 -29.95 41.56
CA ASN A 433 -17.40 -29.01 40.60
C ASN A 433 -18.20 -28.90 39.27
N ARG A 434 -17.98 -27.80 38.53
CA ARG A 434 -18.09 -27.62 37.05
C ARG A 434 -19.43 -27.82 36.29
N HIS A 435 -19.70 -26.82 35.42
CA HIS A 435 -20.46 -26.85 34.15
C HIS A 435 -21.97 -27.27 34.20
N ASP A 436 -22.85 -26.78 33.32
CA ASP A 436 -22.65 -25.87 32.18
C ASP A 436 -23.82 -24.90 31.93
N THR A 437 -23.67 -24.08 30.87
CA THR A 437 -24.67 -23.22 30.20
C THR A 437 -26.14 -23.73 30.23
N SER A 438 -27.19 -22.88 30.24
CA SER A 438 -27.38 -21.70 29.37
C SER A 438 -28.53 -20.77 29.83
N SER A 439 -28.58 -19.58 29.19
CA SER A 439 -29.73 -18.68 29.02
C SER A 439 -31.06 -19.39 28.66
N SER A 440 -32.25 -18.82 28.84
CA SER A 440 -32.68 -17.40 28.92
C SER A 440 -33.74 -17.20 30.04
N ASP A 441 -34.62 -16.19 30.17
CA ASP A 441 -35.20 -15.20 29.23
C ASP A 441 -35.90 -14.02 29.94
N SER A 442 -36.30 -13.00 29.17
CA SER A 442 -37.42 -12.04 29.45
C SER A 442 -37.31 -11.08 30.68
N ASP A 443 -38.09 -9.98 30.80
CA ASP A 443 -39.06 -9.33 29.89
C ASP A 443 -39.23 -7.80 30.18
N SER A 444 -39.84 -7.05 29.24
CA SER A 444 -40.54 -5.74 29.39
C SER A 444 -39.77 -4.53 30.02
N ASP A 445 -40.05 -3.23 29.83
CA ASP A 445 -41.00 -2.40 29.04
C ASP A 445 -40.45 -0.92 29.05
N ASP A 446 -40.98 0.20 28.49
CA ASP A 446 -42.18 0.60 27.72
C ASP A 446 -41.79 1.82 26.80
N SER A 447 -42.78 2.48 26.20
CA SER A 447 -42.87 3.55 25.21
C SER A 447 -42.45 4.98 25.64
N THR A 448 -41.99 5.81 24.67
CA THR A 448 -42.80 6.89 24.04
C THR A 448 -41.99 7.83 23.12
N GLY A 449 -42.51 8.09 21.90
CA GLY A 449 -42.15 9.24 21.03
C GLY A 449 -40.73 9.26 20.38
N GLY A 450 -40.49 9.92 19.24
CA GLY A 450 -41.45 10.53 18.30
C GLY A 450 -40.77 11.29 17.13
N ASN A 451 -41.13 10.90 15.90
CA ASN A 451 -41.07 11.65 14.63
C ASN A 451 -39.76 11.80 13.79
N SER A 452 -39.99 11.76 12.46
CA SER A 452 -39.27 12.42 11.34
C SER A 452 -37.78 12.15 10.99
N SER A 453 -37.62 11.29 9.97
CA SER A 453 -37.00 11.59 8.65
C SER A 453 -35.48 11.48 8.35
N SER A 454 -35.23 11.09 7.09
CA SER A 454 -34.05 11.32 6.23
C SER A 454 -32.65 10.79 6.60
N SER A 455 -32.39 9.57 6.12
CA SER A 455 -31.31 9.25 5.15
C SER A 455 -29.82 9.22 5.54
N SER A 456 -29.08 8.45 4.73
CA SER A 456 -27.61 8.30 4.68
C SER A 456 -26.97 7.50 5.83
N ALA A 457 -26.10 6.56 5.47
CA ALA A 457 -25.36 5.71 6.40
C ALA A 457 -23.85 5.88 6.19
N SER A 458 -23.11 6.04 7.28
CA SER A 458 -21.66 5.79 7.32
C SER A 458 -21.19 5.57 8.75
N SER A 459 -20.89 4.32 9.10
CA SER A 459 -20.39 3.93 10.42
C SER A 459 -18.99 3.35 10.34
N GLU A 460 -18.19 3.64 11.38
CA GLU A 460 -16.95 2.96 11.78
C GLU A 460 -15.61 3.24 11.04
N ARG A 461 -14.67 3.73 11.88
CA ARG A 461 -13.26 3.31 12.04
C ARG A 461 -12.28 3.51 10.85
N SER A 462 -11.16 4.23 11.02
CA SER A 462 -10.11 4.15 12.06
C SER A 462 -9.44 2.77 12.19
N LEU A 463 -8.43 2.51 11.35
CA LEU A 463 -7.42 1.46 11.59
C LEU A 463 -6.00 2.03 11.66
N ARG A 464 -5.34 1.81 12.80
CA ARG A 464 -3.98 2.28 13.11
C ARG A 464 -2.92 1.48 12.33
N ARG A 465 -2.11 2.12 11.50
CA ARG A 465 -0.93 1.47 10.88
C ARG A 465 0.19 1.27 11.92
N ARG A 466 0.59 0.02 12.12
CA ARG A 466 1.60 -0.42 13.11
C ARG A 466 3.01 -0.28 12.52
N ARG A 467 3.78 0.74 12.94
CA ARG A 467 5.23 0.82 12.61
C ARG A 467 6.02 -0.18 13.45
N LYS A 468 6.94 -0.94 12.85
CA LYS A 468 7.89 -1.81 13.54
C LYS A 468 9.31 -1.33 13.25
N ARG A 469 10.01 -0.81 14.26
CA ARG A 469 11.44 -0.46 14.16
C ARG A 469 12.29 -1.73 14.20
N ARG A 470 13.38 -1.73 13.45
CA ARG A 470 14.64 -2.39 13.83
C ARG A 470 15.77 -1.39 13.60
N SER A 471 16.63 -1.26 14.59
CA SER A 471 17.92 -0.60 14.54
C SER A 471 18.99 -1.67 14.38
N ASP A 472 20.05 -1.35 13.64
CA ASP A 472 21.34 -2.03 13.76
C ASP A 472 22.42 -0.95 13.66
N GLU A 473 23.42 -1.04 14.53
CA GLU A 473 24.53 -0.07 14.62
C GLU A 473 25.78 -0.66 13.95
N GLY A 474 26.53 0.18 13.26
CA GLY A 474 27.75 -0.26 12.59
C GLY A 474 28.86 -0.62 13.56
N LYS A 475 29.57 -1.72 13.28
CA LYS A 475 30.90 -1.99 13.83
C LYS A 475 31.92 -2.22 12.73
N SER A 476 33.12 -1.71 12.96
CA SER A 476 34.28 -1.79 12.07
C SER A 476 34.99 -3.14 12.17
N SER A 477 35.44 -3.67 11.04
CA SER A 477 36.57 -4.62 10.99
C SER A 477 37.40 -4.38 9.74
N SER A 478 38.72 -4.41 9.90
CA SER A 478 39.72 -4.24 8.83
C SER A 478 40.05 -5.54 8.10
N ASP A 479 40.78 -5.38 6.99
CA ASP A 479 41.93 -6.21 6.57
C ASP A 479 41.79 -7.19 5.38
N SER A 480 42.96 -7.51 4.82
CA SER A 480 43.32 -8.62 3.92
C SER A 480 43.06 -8.44 2.42
N SER A 481 43.95 -7.64 1.82
CA SER A 481 44.27 -7.74 0.39
C SER A 481 44.64 -9.18 -0.02
N ARG A 482 43.99 -9.74 -1.06
CA ARG A 482 44.54 -10.90 -1.80
C ARG A 482 44.35 -10.77 -3.30
N ARG A 483 45.49 -10.76 -4.01
CA ARG A 483 45.57 -10.80 -5.49
C ARG A 483 45.51 -12.26 -5.95
N HIS A 484 44.66 -12.58 -6.92
CA HIS A 484 44.86 -13.76 -7.77
C HIS A 484 45.22 -13.34 -9.19
N ARG A 485 46.45 -13.65 -9.60
CA ARG A 485 46.84 -13.75 -11.02
C ARG A 485 46.64 -15.20 -11.43
N HIS A 486 45.89 -15.47 -12.49
CA HIS A 486 45.97 -16.76 -13.18
C HIS A 486 46.97 -16.65 -14.33
N HIS A 487 48.02 -17.47 -14.25
CA HIS A 487 48.97 -17.70 -15.33
C HIS A 487 48.49 -18.94 -16.08
N HIS A 488 48.32 -18.87 -17.40
CA HIS A 488 48.14 -20.05 -18.23
C HIS A 488 49.04 -19.97 -19.45
N GLU A 489 50.20 -20.60 -19.32
CA GLU A 489 51.06 -20.93 -20.46
C GLU A 489 50.73 -22.37 -20.90
N ARG A 490 50.57 -22.61 -22.20
CA ARG A 490 50.70 -23.96 -22.76
C ARG A 490 51.27 -23.87 -24.18
N LYS A 491 52.28 -24.70 -24.45
CA LYS A 491 53.17 -24.54 -25.61
C LYS A 491 52.73 -25.37 -26.82
N HIS A 492 53.24 -24.94 -27.97
CA HIS A 492 53.50 -25.70 -29.20
C HIS A 492 52.34 -26.46 -29.89
N ARG A 493 52.19 -26.17 -31.18
CA ARG A 493 52.70 -27.09 -32.21
C ARG A 493 53.32 -26.30 -33.38
N LYS A 494 54.40 -26.83 -33.94
CA LYS A 494 54.86 -26.49 -35.30
C LYS A 494 54.07 -27.35 -36.29
N ARG A 495 53.83 -26.86 -37.50
CA ARG A 495 54.45 -27.42 -38.70
C ARG A 495 54.38 -26.42 -39.86
N ASP A 496 55.46 -26.45 -40.63
CA ASP A 496 55.58 -26.24 -42.07
C ASP A 496 54.86 -25.01 -42.69
#